data_AF-A0A534TBQ3-F1
#
_entry.id   AF-A0A534TBQ3-F1
#
_cell.length_a   1.000
_cell.length_b   1.000
_cell.length_c   1.000
_cell.angle_alpha   90.00
_cell.angle_beta   90.00
_cell.angle_gamma   90.00
#
_symmetry.space_group_name_H-M   'P 1'
#
loop_
_entity.id
_entity.type
_entity.pdbx_description
1 polymer ?
#
loop_
_entity_poly.entity_id
_entity_poly.type
_entity_poly.pdbx_seq_one_letter_code
_entity_poly.pdbx_strand_id
1 'polypeptide(L)'
;MRAFRKPAAAEGDFFGGAVAMVAGNVVVGAPLDDTVAVDAGALYLFDRPTGAPLLTLVDPAAGARDQFGRGVAAQGTGVLVGTPGPSRAYLFTVASAQPAVQRAASDAQRAPAARSVCGNGIVEREEQCDDGNLNDFDDCRNDCTRPLCCFIVPTAARYCDDGNPCTDDAFDAARGCVHTPNDKCCETSSECVTEETCRPCDGCFLYRWACCNGGAQCLVPETTDRCAGLKDGVGCDDDNLCTVGDGCRNQRCTGARRSCDDGRACTDDTCNAASGCIHAPTRCNCERDADCNDENPCTADACTGGTCINTSIADGTSCGSRDTCTGVQMCVLGQCVRSAAAGCFDRVRCACAAGLACDDGPVPGAITKPFEQGCNLITTAKSVAAESTRSKKKRVGKAKGMVGRAGALFTAAGKAARKQARRHLSPGCAASLATTITNAKHLAQELGTNLPGCTP
;
A
#
# COMPACT_ATOMS: atom_id res chain seq x y z
N MET A 1 12.68 -20.83 -44.13
CA MET A 1 12.79 -19.97 -42.93
C MET A 1 11.77 -18.85 -43.06
N ARG A 2 11.00 -18.52 -42.02
CA ARG A 2 10.02 -17.43 -42.03
C ARG A 2 10.35 -16.46 -40.91
N ALA A 3 10.34 -15.17 -41.21
CA ALA A 3 10.64 -14.11 -40.26
C ALA A 3 9.34 -13.48 -39.73
N PHE A 4 9.28 -13.27 -38.42
CA PHE A 4 8.25 -12.47 -37.76
C PHE A 4 8.82 -11.07 -37.56
N ARG A 5 8.11 -10.04 -38.01
CA ARG A 5 8.60 -8.65 -37.99
C ARG A 5 7.78 -7.82 -37.03
N LYS A 6 8.48 -7.11 -36.14
CA LYS A 6 7.87 -6.11 -35.25
C LYS A 6 7.11 -5.06 -36.07
N PRO A 7 5.83 -4.79 -35.77
CA PRO A 7 5.13 -3.62 -36.28
C PRO A 7 5.83 -2.35 -35.76
N ALA A 8 6.18 -1.41 -36.65
CA ALA A 8 6.98 -0.22 -36.32
C ALA A 8 8.30 -0.58 -35.60
N ALA A 9 9.24 -1.14 -36.35
CA ALA A 9 10.55 -1.51 -35.81
C ALA A 9 11.37 -0.27 -35.45
N ALA A 10 11.86 -0.20 -34.21
CA ALA A 10 12.91 0.71 -33.80
C ALA A 10 14.17 -0.09 -33.42
N GLU A 11 15.34 0.51 -33.60
CA GLU A 11 16.59 -0.09 -33.18
C GLU A 11 16.68 -0.04 -31.65
N GLY A 12 17.08 -1.15 -31.02
CA GLY A 12 17.24 -1.20 -29.56
C GLY A 12 16.05 -1.74 -28.78
N ASP A 13 14.90 -2.02 -29.39
CA ASP A 13 13.72 -2.55 -28.67
C ASP A 13 13.88 -4.00 -28.14
N PHE A 14 14.94 -4.68 -28.58
CA PHE A 14 15.25 -6.08 -28.24
C PHE A 14 14.10 -7.04 -28.59
N PHE A 15 13.39 -6.77 -29.68
CA PHE A 15 12.39 -7.69 -30.22
C PHE A 15 13.01 -9.06 -30.53
N GLY A 16 12.44 -10.11 -29.93
CA GLY A 16 13.03 -11.45 -29.96
C GLY A 16 13.80 -11.82 -28.69
N GLY A 17 13.90 -10.91 -27.70
CA GLY A 17 14.56 -11.16 -26.42
C GLY A 17 13.90 -12.28 -25.60
N ALA A 18 12.61 -12.53 -25.82
CA ALA A 18 11.89 -13.69 -25.31
C ALA A 18 10.88 -14.19 -26.36
N VAL A 19 10.75 -15.51 -26.51
CA VAL A 19 9.82 -16.13 -27.47
C VAL A 19 9.11 -17.33 -26.87
N ALA A 20 7.83 -17.52 -27.20
CA ALA A 20 7.09 -18.72 -26.82
C ALA A 20 6.03 -19.09 -27.86
N MET A 21 5.56 -20.33 -27.79
CA MET A 21 4.47 -20.85 -28.60
C MET A 21 3.19 -20.96 -27.76
N VAL A 22 2.08 -20.41 -28.24
CA VAL A 22 0.78 -20.47 -27.54
C VAL A 22 -0.34 -20.72 -28.53
N ALA A 23 -1.24 -21.67 -28.23
CA ALA A 23 -2.42 -21.95 -29.05
C ALA A 23 -2.19 -22.06 -30.58
N GLY A 24 -1.02 -22.53 -31.01
CA GLY A 24 -0.64 -22.65 -32.42
C GLY A 24 -0.03 -21.39 -33.06
N ASN A 25 0.05 -20.28 -32.32
CA ASN A 25 0.62 -18.99 -32.68
C ASN A 25 1.98 -18.76 -31.99
N VAL A 26 2.67 -17.69 -32.40
CA VAL A 26 3.98 -17.30 -31.85
C VAL A 26 3.82 -16.02 -31.05
N VAL A 27 4.36 -15.96 -29.84
CA VAL A 27 4.52 -14.72 -29.09
C VAL A 27 5.99 -14.33 -29.01
N VAL A 28 6.26 -13.03 -29.15
CA VAL A 28 7.61 -12.46 -29.15
C VAL A 28 7.62 -11.22 -28.25
N GLY A 29 8.51 -11.19 -27.26
CA GLY A 29 8.74 -10.04 -26.40
C GLY A 29 9.76 -9.06 -26.99
N ALA A 30 9.53 -7.77 -26.73
CA ALA A 30 10.43 -6.66 -26.99
C ALA A 30 10.51 -5.82 -25.71
N PRO A 31 11.36 -6.19 -24.74
CA PRO A 31 11.36 -5.57 -23.42
C PRO A 31 11.82 -4.13 -23.39
N LEU A 32 12.45 -3.61 -24.45
CA LEU A 32 12.88 -2.21 -24.53
C LEU A 32 12.03 -1.42 -25.52
N ASP A 33 10.83 -1.91 -25.80
CA ASP A 33 9.91 -1.20 -26.68
C ASP A 33 9.39 0.09 -26.03
N ASP A 34 9.52 1.19 -26.77
CA ASP A 34 9.17 2.55 -26.34
C ASP A 34 7.74 2.98 -26.68
N THR A 35 6.88 2.10 -27.20
CA THR A 35 5.56 2.47 -27.78
C THR A 35 4.67 3.20 -26.78
N VAL A 36 4.75 2.83 -25.50
CA VAL A 36 3.89 3.39 -24.44
C VAL A 36 4.66 4.23 -23.42
N ALA A 37 5.92 3.91 -23.15
CA ALA A 37 6.86 4.67 -22.34
C ALA A 37 8.29 4.16 -22.60
N VAL A 38 9.30 4.95 -22.21
CA VAL A 38 10.73 4.62 -22.42
C VAL A 38 11.08 3.26 -21.83
N ASP A 39 11.58 2.32 -22.63
CA ASP A 39 11.91 0.94 -22.27
C ASP A 39 10.80 0.19 -21.51
N ALA A 40 9.54 0.58 -21.71
CA ALA A 40 8.42 -0.01 -20.98
C ALA A 40 8.15 -1.46 -21.40
N GLY A 41 8.44 -1.76 -22.67
CA GLY A 41 8.36 -3.09 -23.23
C GLY A 41 6.99 -3.48 -23.75
N ALA A 42 6.98 -4.41 -24.71
CA ALA A 42 5.79 -4.90 -25.38
C ALA A 42 5.90 -6.40 -25.70
N LEU A 43 4.75 -7.03 -25.95
CA LEU A 43 4.65 -8.41 -26.41
C LEU A 43 3.77 -8.50 -27.64
N TYR A 44 4.25 -9.21 -28.67
CA TYR A 44 3.59 -9.34 -29.95
C TYR A 44 3.15 -10.77 -30.19
N LEU A 45 1.87 -10.96 -30.51
CA LEU A 45 1.31 -12.22 -30.96
C LEU A 45 1.25 -12.23 -32.49
N PHE A 46 1.75 -13.31 -33.09
CA PHE A 46 1.77 -13.51 -34.54
C PHE A 46 1.04 -14.80 -34.94
N ASP A 47 0.36 -14.72 -36.07
CA ASP A 47 -0.14 -15.90 -36.77
C ASP A 47 1.06 -16.68 -37.33
N ARG A 48 1.24 -17.92 -36.86
CA ARG A 48 2.40 -18.74 -37.25
C ARG A 48 2.41 -19.11 -38.74
N PRO A 49 1.27 -19.47 -39.38
CA PRO A 49 1.23 -19.75 -40.82
C PRO A 49 1.67 -18.56 -41.69
N THR A 50 1.10 -17.38 -41.45
CA THR A 50 1.26 -16.21 -42.34
C THR A 50 2.40 -15.28 -41.91
N GLY A 51 2.76 -15.28 -40.62
CA GLY A 51 3.69 -14.31 -40.05
C GLY A 51 3.07 -12.93 -39.79
N ALA A 52 1.75 -12.79 -39.96
CA ALA A 52 1.05 -11.53 -39.72
C ALA A 52 0.94 -11.24 -38.22
N PRO A 53 1.12 -9.97 -37.79
CA PRO A 53 0.86 -9.57 -36.42
C PRO A 53 -0.65 -9.67 -36.14
N LEU A 54 -1.01 -10.32 -35.04
CA LEU A 54 -2.39 -10.47 -34.58
C LEU A 54 -2.72 -9.47 -33.48
N LEU A 55 -1.82 -9.28 -32.52
CA LEU A 55 -2.05 -8.41 -31.38
C LEU A 55 -0.72 -7.91 -30.79
N THR A 56 -0.72 -6.67 -30.33
CA THR A 56 0.33 -6.11 -29.47
C THR A 56 -0.25 -5.92 -28.07
N LEU A 57 0.45 -6.44 -27.08
CA LEU A 57 0.13 -6.34 -25.67
C LEU A 57 1.19 -5.47 -24.99
N VAL A 58 0.73 -4.59 -24.12
CA VAL A 58 1.55 -3.67 -23.31
C VAL A 58 1.06 -3.75 -21.87
N ASP A 59 1.90 -3.38 -20.91
CA ASP A 59 1.46 -3.20 -19.53
C ASP A 59 0.44 -2.05 -19.46
N PRO A 60 -0.80 -2.27 -18.96
CA PRO A 60 -1.81 -1.20 -18.82
C PRO A 60 -1.36 -0.04 -17.92
N ALA A 61 -0.42 -0.30 -17.01
CA ALA A 61 0.20 0.67 -16.12
C ALA A 61 1.71 0.80 -16.43
N ALA A 62 2.07 0.75 -17.72
CA ALA A 62 3.44 0.85 -18.21
C ALA A 62 4.17 2.11 -17.71
N GLY A 63 5.19 1.90 -16.90
CA GLY A 63 6.20 2.88 -16.51
C GLY A 63 7.49 2.76 -17.34
N ALA A 64 8.35 3.75 -17.19
CA ALA A 64 9.65 3.72 -17.85
C ALA A 64 10.54 2.60 -17.28
N ARG A 65 11.17 1.81 -18.17
CA ARG A 65 12.05 0.67 -17.85
C ARG A 65 11.35 -0.49 -17.14
N ASP A 66 10.04 -0.61 -17.30
CA ASP A 66 9.26 -1.71 -16.76
C ASP A 66 9.60 -3.06 -17.39
N GLN A 67 10.02 -3.02 -18.65
CA GLN A 67 10.51 -4.15 -19.42
C GLN A 67 9.50 -5.28 -19.57
N PHE A 68 8.23 -4.93 -19.80
CA PHE A 68 7.18 -5.89 -20.14
C PHE A 68 7.59 -6.72 -21.35
N GLY A 69 7.45 -8.04 -21.24
CA GLY A 69 7.90 -8.97 -22.29
C GLY A 69 9.34 -9.46 -22.11
N ARG A 70 10.04 -9.10 -21.01
CA ARG A 70 11.41 -9.57 -20.73
C ARG A 70 11.48 -11.06 -20.40
N GLY A 71 10.45 -11.60 -19.75
CA GLY A 71 10.26 -13.02 -19.53
C GLY A 71 8.94 -13.48 -20.13
N VAL A 72 8.92 -14.59 -20.87
CA VAL A 72 7.70 -15.13 -21.49
C VAL A 72 7.68 -16.64 -21.30
N ALA A 73 6.58 -17.16 -20.76
CA ALA A 73 6.29 -18.59 -20.68
C ALA A 73 4.87 -18.85 -21.14
N ALA A 74 4.62 -19.94 -21.86
CA ALA A 74 3.29 -20.26 -22.37
C ALA A 74 2.93 -21.73 -22.12
N GLN A 75 1.66 -21.98 -21.78
CA GLN A 75 1.10 -23.32 -21.63
C GLN A 75 -0.35 -23.35 -22.09
N GLY A 76 -0.65 -24.23 -23.05
CA GLY A 76 -2.00 -24.32 -23.63
C GLY A 76 -2.37 -23.02 -24.35
N THR A 77 -3.40 -22.34 -23.83
CA THR A 77 -3.83 -21.01 -24.28
C THR A 77 -3.31 -19.87 -23.41
N GLY A 78 -2.71 -20.18 -22.26
CA GLY A 78 -2.20 -19.18 -21.32
C GLY A 78 -0.78 -18.75 -21.65
N VAL A 79 -0.48 -17.47 -21.44
CA VAL A 79 0.87 -16.92 -21.52
C VAL A 79 1.13 -16.07 -20.28
N LEU A 80 2.21 -16.40 -19.58
CA LEU A 80 2.79 -15.62 -18.50
C LEU A 80 3.86 -14.69 -19.05
N VAL A 81 3.79 -13.41 -18.71
CA VAL A 81 4.75 -12.40 -19.10
C VAL A 81 5.25 -11.65 -17.89
N GLY A 82 6.57 -11.55 -17.76
CA GLY A 82 7.23 -10.82 -16.70
C GLY A 82 7.50 -9.36 -17.08
N THR A 83 7.36 -8.51 -16.07
CA THR A 83 7.62 -7.07 -16.09
C THR A 83 8.46 -6.71 -14.87
N PRO A 84 9.79 -6.93 -14.95
CA PRO A 84 10.65 -6.91 -13.76
C PRO A 84 10.84 -5.53 -13.15
N GLY A 85 10.75 -4.43 -13.90
CA GLY A 85 10.92 -3.08 -13.36
C GLY A 85 10.01 -2.81 -12.15
N PRO A 86 8.67 -2.88 -12.31
CA PRO A 86 7.70 -2.77 -11.23
C PRO A 86 7.48 -4.08 -10.47
N SER A 87 8.30 -5.11 -10.70
CA SER A 87 8.19 -6.44 -10.07
C SER A 87 6.82 -7.12 -10.25
N ARG A 88 6.27 -7.08 -11.48
CA ARG A 88 4.96 -7.66 -11.84
C ARG A 88 5.07 -8.83 -12.83
N ALA A 89 4.03 -9.65 -12.88
CA ALA A 89 3.84 -10.66 -13.91
C ALA A 89 2.36 -10.77 -14.30
N TYR A 90 2.10 -10.95 -15.59
CA TYR A 90 0.76 -10.98 -16.18
C TYR A 90 0.47 -12.35 -16.77
N LEU A 91 -0.75 -12.86 -16.57
CA LEU A 91 -1.27 -14.04 -17.25
C LEU A 91 -2.38 -13.60 -18.21
N PHE A 92 -2.22 -13.87 -19.50
CA PHE A 92 -3.29 -13.68 -20.48
C PHE A 92 -3.62 -14.98 -21.21
N THR A 93 -4.85 -15.05 -21.72
CA THR A 93 -5.35 -16.22 -22.45
C THR A 93 -5.61 -15.86 -23.91
N VAL A 94 -5.05 -16.66 -24.82
CA VAL A 94 -5.31 -16.55 -26.25
C VAL A 94 -6.55 -17.37 -26.57
N ALA A 95 -7.69 -16.70 -26.77
CA ALA A 95 -8.91 -17.36 -27.20
C ALA A 95 -8.69 -17.97 -28.59
N SER A 96 -8.80 -19.30 -28.71
CA SER A 96 -8.79 -19.95 -30.03
C SER A 96 -10.04 -19.52 -30.79
N ALA A 97 -9.90 -18.79 -31.88
CA ALA A 97 -10.99 -18.51 -32.78
C ALA A 97 -11.50 -19.83 -33.38
N GLN A 98 -12.59 -20.37 -32.83
CA GLN A 98 -13.38 -21.38 -33.51
C GLN A 98 -14.32 -20.66 -34.51
N PRO A 99 -14.49 -21.18 -35.74
CA PRO A 99 -15.41 -20.58 -36.70
C PRO A 99 -16.84 -20.70 -36.17
N ALA A 100 -17.49 -19.55 -35.98
CA ALA A 100 -18.82 -19.45 -35.41
C ALA A 100 -19.86 -20.14 -36.31
N VAL A 101 -20.42 -21.24 -35.84
CA VAL A 101 -21.72 -21.73 -36.32
C VAL A 101 -22.79 -21.02 -35.50
N GLN A 102 -23.47 -20.05 -36.13
CA GLN A 102 -24.66 -19.44 -35.58
C GLN A 102 -25.74 -20.50 -35.36
N ARG A 103 -26.21 -20.67 -34.12
CA ARG A 103 -27.59 -21.05 -33.84
C ARG A 103 -28.12 -20.23 -32.69
N ALA A 104 -29.10 -19.41 -33.02
CA ALA A 104 -29.98 -18.75 -32.08
C ALA A 104 -30.84 -19.78 -31.34
N ALA A 105 -30.97 -19.62 -30.02
CA ALA A 105 -32.15 -19.99 -29.29
C ALA A 105 -32.29 -19.03 -28.10
N SER A 106 -33.35 -18.25 -28.15
CA SER A 106 -33.95 -17.47 -27.08
C SER A 106 -34.25 -18.32 -25.85
N ASP A 107 -33.97 -17.81 -24.66
CA ASP A 107 -35.03 -17.62 -23.65
C ASP A 107 -34.53 -16.81 -22.44
N ALA A 108 -35.46 -16.00 -21.93
CA ALA A 108 -35.25 -14.93 -20.99
C ALA A 108 -34.99 -15.41 -19.56
N GLN A 109 -34.11 -14.73 -18.84
CA GLN A 109 -34.42 -14.31 -17.47
C GLN A 109 -33.62 -13.07 -17.05
N ARG A 110 -34.39 -12.03 -16.78
CA ARG A 110 -34.02 -10.75 -16.18
C ARG A 110 -33.62 -11.00 -14.71
N ALA A 111 -32.32 -10.94 -14.40
CA ALA A 111 -31.78 -10.86 -13.04
C ALA A 111 -31.54 -9.38 -12.68
N PRO A 112 -31.67 -8.98 -11.39
CA PRO A 112 -31.47 -7.59 -10.99
C PRO A 112 -30.01 -7.21 -11.20
N ALA A 113 -29.76 -6.01 -11.73
CA ALA A 113 -28.41 -5.46 -11.87
C ALA A 113 -27.71 -5.53 -10.51
N ALA A 114 -26.64 -6.32 -10.44
CA ALA A 114 -25.68 -6.21 -9.36
C ALA A 114 -25.21 -4.75 -9.36
N ARG A 115 -25.25 -4.09 -8.19
CA ARG A 115 -24.57 -2.81 -8.03
C ARG A 115 -23.10 -3.06 -8.34
N SER A 116 -22.55 -2.26 -9.24
CA SER A 116 -21.12 -2.26 -9.52
C SER A 116 -20.31 -2.12 -8.22
N VAL A 117 -19.23 -2.89 -8.09
CA VAL A 117 -18.41 -2.93 -6.86
C VAL A 117 -17.01 -2.46 -7.13
N CYS A 118 -16.74 -1.20 -6.75
CA CYS A 118 -15.42 -0.62 -6.91
C CYS A 118 -14.33 -1.31 -6.11
N GLY A 119 -13.17 -1.50 -6.74
CA GLY A 119 -11.96 -2.04 -6.13
C GLY A 119 -11.82 -3.55 -6.24
N ASN A 120 -12.53 -4.19 -7.18
CA ASN A 120 -12.50 -5.63 -7.40
C ASN A 120 -11.62 -6.05 -8.60
N GLY A 121 -11.07 -5.09 -9.32
CA GLY A 121 -10.18 -5.25 -10.47
C GLY A 121 -10.90 -5.48 -11.79
N ILE A 122 -12.22 -5.30 -11.84
CA ILE A 122 -13.07 -5.56 -13.00
C ILE A 122 -13.93 -4.33 -13.26
N VAL A 123 -13.66 -3.63 -14.37
CA VAL A 123 -14.48 -2.48 -14.78
C VAL A 123 -15.85 -2.96 -15.28
N GLU A 124 -16.89 -2.72 -14.47
CA GLU A 124 -18.27 -3.07 -14.80
C GLU A 124 -19.00 -1.96 -15.59
N ARG A 125 -20.17 -2.25 -16.16
CA ARG A 125 -20.86 -1.36 -17.12
C ARG A 125 -21.23 0.03 -16.57
N GLU A 126 -21.28 0.20 -15.25
CA GLU A 126 -21.60 1.47 -14.57
C GLU A 126 -20.36 2.13 -13.91
N GLU A 127 -19.16 1.58 -14.09
CA GLU A 127 -17.90 2.10 -13.54
C GLU A 127 -17.06 2.79 -14.63
N GLN A 128 -16.33 3.84 -14.28
CA GLN A 128 -15.41 4.52 -15.19
C GLN A 128 -13.98 3.94 -15.13
N CYS A 129 -13.65 3.27 -14.03
CA CYS A 129 -12.38 2.60 -13.72
C CYS A 129 -12.61 1.59 -12.57
N ASP A 130 -11.66 0.67 -12.35
CA ASP A 130 -11.53 -0.19 -11.16
C ASP A 130 -10.07 -0.71 -11.14
N ASP A 131 -9.30 -0.37 -10.11
CA ASP A 131 -7.88 -0.71 -9.95
C ASP A 131 -7.63 -1.79 -8.89
N GLY A 132 -8.67 -2.52 -8.50
CA GLY A 132 -8.56 -3.71 -7.65
C GLY A 132 -8.23 -3.43 -6.20
N ASN A 133 -8.37 -2.18 -5.75
CA ASN A 133 -8.12 -1.82 -4.37
C ASN A 133 -9.11 -0.72 -3.89
N LEU A 134 -9.01 -0.31 -2.62
CA LEU A 134 -9.92 0.68 -2.01
C LEU A 134 -9.20 1.98 -1.62
N ASN A 135 -8.17 2.35 -2.36
CA ASN A 135 -7.47 3.61 -2.22
C ASN A 135 -8.18 4.67 -3.07
N ASP A 136 -8.25 5.91 -2.58
CA ASP A 136 -8.90 7.02 -3.30
C ASP A 136 -7.89 7.88 -4.07
N PHE A 137 -6.60 7.59 -3.93
CA PHE A 137 -5.48 8.45 -4.36
C PHE A 137 -4.64 7.85 -5.50
N ASP A 138 -5.13 6.79 -6.12
CA ASP A 138 -4.54 6.10 -7.26
C ASP A 138 -5.46 6.16 -8.49
N ASP A 139 -5.31 5.21 -9.41
CA ASP A 139 -5.84 5.28 -10.77
C ASP A 139 -7.37 5.25 -10.81
N CYS A 140 -8.02 4.75 -9.75
CA CYS A 140 -9.46 4.80 -9.58
C CYS A 140 -9.87 5.25 -8.18
N ARG A 141 -10.89 6.11 -8.08
CA ARG A 141 -11.48 6.45 -6.77
C ARG A 141 -12.41 5.33 -6.31
N ASN A 142 -12.64 5.23 -5.00
CA ASN A 142 -13.57 4.28 -4.38
C ASN A 142 -15.04 4.47 -4.79
N ASP A 143 -15.36 5.58 -5.46
CA ASP A 143 -16.68 5.84 -6.07
C ASP A 143 -16.77 5.42 -7.55
N CYS A 144 -15.75 4.71 -8.06
CA CYS A 144 -15.67 4.18 -9.42
C CYS A 144 -15.77 5.21 -10.53
N THR A 145 -15.31 6.41 -10.18
CA THR A 145 -15.05 7.46 -11.14
C THR A 145 -13.55 7.65 -11.30
N ARG A 146 -13.15 8.00 -12.51
CA ARG A 146 -11.76 8.36 -12.75
C ARG A 146 -11.44 9.61 -11.92
N PRO A 147 -10.28 9.67 -11.25
CA PRO A 147 -9.86 10.90 -10.61
C PRO A 147 -9.84 12.03 -11.66
N LEU A 148 -10.45 13.17 -11.32
CA LEU A 148 -10.36 14.40 -12.12
C LEU A 148 -8.88 14.80 -12.18
N CYS A 149 -8.27 14.61 -13.34
CA CYS A 149 -6.82 14.46 -13.53
C CYS A 149 -5.95 15.59 -12.94
N CYS A 150 -4.79 15.20 -12.41
CA CYS A 150 -3.46 15.73 -12.76
C CYS A 150 -2.34 14.91 -12.08
N PHE A 151 -1.66 14.02 -12.80
CA PHE A 151 -0.23 13.79 -12.59
C PHE A 151 0.46 13.49 -13.93
N ILE A 152 1.27 14.44 -14.39
CA ILE A 152 2.26 14.29 -15.46
C ILE A 152 3.60 14.19 -14.73
N VAL A 153 4.48 13.27 -15.14
CA VAL A 153 5.88 13.25 -14.71
C VAL A 153 6.76 13.74 -15.88
N PRO A 154 7.31 14.98 -15.83
CA PRO A 154 8.43 15.40 -16.65
C PRO A 154 9.56 15.90 -15.75
N THR A 155 10.31 14.96 -15.15
CA THR A 155 11.41 15.27 -14.21
C THR A 155 12.77 15.12 -14.90
N ALA A 156 13.18 16.11 -15.69
CA ALA A 156 14.60 16.39 -15.98
C ALA A 156 14.81 17.78 -16.61
N ALA A 157 13.94 18.22 -17.53
CA ALA A 157 14.10 19.53 -18.20
C ALA A 157 13.81 20.74 -17.30
N ARG A 158 12.92 20.60 -16.31
CA ARG A 158 12.57 21.67 -15.35
C ARG A 158 13.62 21.96 -14.27
N TYR A 159 14.63 21.10 -14.12
CA TYR A 159 15.67 21.24 -13.09
C TYR A 159 16.94 21.93 -13.59
N CYS A 160 17.02 22.18 -14.90
CA CYS A 160 18.21 22.75 -15.54
C CYS A 160 17.99 24.19 -16.04
N ASP A 161 16.79 24.74 -15.80
CA ASP A 161 16.41 26.10 -16.17
C ASP A 161 17.06 27.09 -15.18
N ASP A 162 17.97 27.94 -15.66
CA ASP A 162 18.63 28.96 -14.83
C ASP A 162 17.85 30.28 -14.76
N GLY A 163 16.68 30.33 -15.41
CA GLY A 163 15.82 31.50 -15.49
C GLY A 163 16.38 32.62 -16.39
N ASN A 164 17.44 32.37 -17.15
CA ASN A 164 18.01 33.32 -18.08
C ASN A 164 17.49 33.07 -19.51
N PRO A 165 16.66 33.96 -20.07
CA PRO A 165 16.07 33.77 -21.39
C PRO A 165 17.10 33.82 -22.54
N CYS A 166 18.33 34.25 -22.26
CA CYS A 166 19.44 34.34 -23.19
C CYS A 166 20.22 33.03 -23.39
N THR A 167 19.88 31.99 -22.65
CA THR A 167 20.54 30.69 -22.70
C THR A 167 19.54 29.60 -23.05
N ASP A 168 19.95 28.70 -23.93
CA ASP A 168 19.28 27.43 -24.16
C ASP A 168 19.81 26.44 -23.12
N ASP A 169 18.93 26.07 -22.19
CA ASP A 169 19.25 25.21 -21.06
C ASP A 169 18.99 23.75 -21.40
N ALA A 170 20.04 22.93 -21.29
CA ALA A 170 19.97 21.52 -21.60
C ALA A 170 20.77 20.68 -20.60
N PHE A 171 20.27 19.50 -20.28
CA PHE A 171 20.96 18.57 -19.42
C PHE A 171 21.79 17.57 -20.27
N ASP A 172 23.12 17.67 -20.20
CA ASP A 172 24.06 16.72 -20.82
C ASP A 172 24.51 15.69 -19.78
N ALA A 173 24.30 14.41 -20.04
CA ALA A 173 24.55 13.34 -19.08
C ALA A 173 26.03 13.17 -18.67
N ALA A 174 26.99 13.75 -19.41
CA ALA A 174 28.42 13.72 -19.10
C ALA A 174 28.92 15.03 -18.47
N ARG A 175 28.22 16.14 -18.67
CA ARG A 175 28.64 17.49 -18.22
C ARG A 175 27.71 18.13 -17.20
N GLY A 176 26.56 17.53 -16.91
CA GLY A 176 25.52 18.10 -16.07
C GLY A 176 24.73 19.18 -16.80
N CYS A 177 24.30 20.21 -16.08
CA CYS A 177 23.58 21.33 -16.69
C CYS A 177 24.49 22.17 -17.59
N VAL A 178 24.04 22.38 -18.83
CA VAL A 178 24.74 23.15 -19.84
C VAL A 178 23.82 24.27 -20.32
N HIS A 179 24.28 25.50 -20.13
CA HIS A 179 23.58 26.73 -20.51
C HIS A 179 24.30 27.34 -21.72
N THR A 180 23.70 27.23 -22.91
CA THR A 180 24.35 27.69 -24.16
C THR A 180 23.75 29.02 -24.60
N PRO A 181 24.53 30.11 -24.74
CA PRO A 181 24.00 31.38 -25.21
C PRO A 181 23.30 31.23 -26.57
N ASN A 182 22.07 31.74 -26.68
CA ASN A 182 21.18 31.43 -27.82
C ASN A 182 20.93 32.62 -28.77
N ASP A 183 21.67 33.73 -28.61
CA ASP A 183 21.60 34.96 -29.41
C ASP A 183 20.19 35.59 -29.56
N LYS A 184 19.21 35.18 -28.74
CA LYS A 184 17.81 35.63 -28.77
C LYS A 184 17.46 36.60 -27.65
N CYS A 185 18.47 37.27 -27.09
CA CYS A 185 18.25 38.31 -26.09
C CYS A 185 17.63 39.54 -26.75
N CYS A 186 16.38 39.84 -26.45
CA CYS A 186 15.83 41.17 -26.70
C CYS A 186 16.00 42.00 -25.43
N GLU A 187 16.81 43.06 -25.49
CA GLU A 187 17.06 43.93 -24.33
C GLU A 187 15.94 44.97 -24.15
N THR A 188 15.16 45.25 -25.20
CA THR A 188 14.02 46.17 -25.17
C THR A 188 12.90 45.75 -26.14
N SER A 189 11.66 46.21 -25.90
CA SER A 189 10.47 45.83 -26.68
C SER A 189 10.43 46.38 -28.12
N SER A 190 11.43 47.13 -28.56
CA SER A 190 11.52 47.74 -29.91
C SER A 190 12.23 46.89 -30.95
N GLU A 191 12.78 45.74 -30.57
CA GLU A 191 13.51 44.82 -31.45
C GLU A 191 12.59 43.76 -32.10
N CYS A 192 11.32 43.71 -31.70
CA CYS A 192 10.31 42.77 -32.20
C CYS A 192 9.62 43.32 -33.46
N VAL A 193 9.77 42.64 -34.60
CA VAL A 193 9.34 43.10 -35.94
C VAL A 193 7.89 42.76 -36.31
N THR A 194 7.11 42.23 -35.38
CA THR A 194 5.67 41.94 -35.52
C THR A 194 4.99 42.36 -34.22
N GLU A 195 3.76 42.88 -34.25
CA GLU A 195 3.04 43.55 -33.14
C GLU A 195 2.87 42.73 -31.83
N GLU A 196 3.98 42.37 -31.20
CA GLU A 196 4.09 41.71 -29.92
C GLU A 196 4.97 42.58 -29.02
N THR A 197 4.50 42.81 -27.81
CA THR A 197 5.29 43.48 -26.76
C THR A 197 6.20 42.42 -26.15
N CYS A 198 7.50 42.70 -25.99
CA CYS A 198 8.35 41.87 -25.12
C CYS A 198 7.69 41.75 -23.75
N ARG A 199 7.15 40.58 -23.45
CA ARG A 199 6.76 40.20 -22.09
C ARG A 199 7.49 38.92 -21.70
N PRO A 200 8.19 38.92 -20.56
CA PRO A 200 8.70 37.71 -19.96
C PRO A 200 7.50 36.88 -19.49
N CYS A 201 7.56 35.58 -19.71
CA CYS A 201 6.47 34.61 -19.63
C CYS A 201 5.66 34.46 -20.92
N ASP A 202 6.19 33.65 -21.84
CA ASP A 202 5.36 32.82 -22.72
C ASP A 202 6.00 31.44 -22.87
N GLY A 203 5.72 30.58 -21.88
CA GLY A 203 5.76 29.13 -22.03
C GLY A 203 4.41 28.68 -22.58
N CYS A 204 4.30 28.60 -23.90
CA CYS A 204 3.12 28.10 -24.59
C CYS A 204 3.06 26.57 -24.52
N PHE A 205 1.99 26.00 -23.97
CA PHE A 205 1.43 24.77 -24.52
C PHE A 205 -0.10 24.87 -24.63
N LEU A 206 -0.54 24.50 -25.83
CA LEU A 206 -1.90 24.48 -26.34
C LEU A 206 -2.77 23.51 -25.52
N TYR A 207 -3.87 24.00 -24.94
CA TYR A 207 -5.25 23.59 -25.23
C TYR A 207 -6.19 24.34 -24.27
N ARG A 208 -7.15 25.05 -24.86
CA ARG A 208 -8.21 25.79 -24.17
C ARG A 208 -9.20 24.81 -23.54
N TRP A 209 -9.26 24.72 -22.21
CA TRP A 209 -10.37 24.05 -21.52
C TRP A 209 -11.06 24.88 -20.43
N ALA A 210 -12.33 24.55 -20.24
CA ALA A 210 -13.37 25.32 -19.55
C ALA A 210 -13.24 25.42 -18.02
N CYS A 211 -12.13 24.95 -17.43
CA CYS A 211 -11.95 24.89 -15.97
C CYS A 211 -11.63 26.27 -15.35
N CYS A 212 -11.02 27.19 -16.09
CA CYS A 212 -10.69 28.53 -15.59
C CYS A 212 -11.87 29.51 -15.49
N ASN A 213 -13.06 29.16 -15.99
CA ASN A 213 -14.25 30.02 -15.87
C ASN A 213 -14.97 29.89 -14.52
N GLY A 214 -14.51 29.01 -13.62
CA GLY A 214 -15.12 28.76 -12.31
C GLY A 214 -14.44 29.39 -11.10
N GLY A 215 -13.37 30.19 -11.29
CA GLY A 215 -12.70 30.88 -10.19
C GLY A 215 -11.75 30.04 -9.33
N ALA A 216 -11.13 28.99 -9.88
CA ALA A 216 -10.09 28.24 -9.16
C ALA A 216 -8.80 29.07 -9.03
N GLN A 217 -8.24 29.14 -7.81
CA GLN A 217 -6.90 29.68 -7.53
C GLN A 217 -5.89 28.53 -7.44
N CYS A 218 -4.72 28.72 -8.06
CA CYS A 218 -3.60 27.78 -7.97
C CYS A 218 -2.88 27.92 -6.62
N LEU A 219 -2.66 26.80 -5.93
CA LEU A 219 -1.68 26.68 -4.85
C LEU A 219 -0.40 26.11 -5.46
N VAL A 220 0.70 26.87 -5.34
CA VAL A 220 2.06 26.44 -5.70
C VAL A 220 2.71 25.79 -4.46
N PRO A 221 3.41 24.65 -4.58
CA PRO A 221 4.32 24.19 -3.53
C PRO A 221 5.63 24.96 -3.64
N GLU A 222 6.03 25.57 -2.53
CA GLU A 222 7.29 26.26 -2.33
C GLU A 222 8.37 25.24 -1.93
N THR A 223 9.48 25.21 -2.66
CA THR A 223 10.79 24.87 -2.09
C THR A 223 11.79 25.84 -2.69
N THR A 224 11.98 26.97 -2.02
CA THR A 224 13.21 27.74 -2.17
C THR A 224 13.88 27.72 -0.81
N ASP A 225 15.19 27.48 -0.77
CA ASP A 225 16.04 27.39 0.43
C ASP A 225 16.12 28.71 1.22
N ARG A 226 15.21 29.64 0.95
CA ARG A 226 15.17 30.99 1.52
C ARG A 226 13.75 31.35 1.90
N CYS A 227 13.52 31.45 3.20
CA CYS A 227 12.31 32.01 3.81
C CYS A 227 12.11 33.53 3.58
N ALA A 228 12.84 34.12 2.62
CA ALA A 228 12.82 35.55 2.35
C ALA A 228 11.50 35.94 1.66
N GLY A 229 10.61 36.58 2.43
CA GLY A 229 9.26 36.97 1.96
C GLY A 229 8.18 35.91 2.22
N LEU A 230 8.53 34.77 2.82
CA LEU A 230 7.60 33.69 3.15
C LEU A 230 7.02 33.85 4.55
N LYS A 231 5.80 33.35 4.78
CA LYS A 231 5.12 33.37 6.08
C LYS A 231 5.64 32.26 7.00
N ASP A 232 5.51 32.47 8.30
CA ASP A 232 5.83 31.42 9.28
C ASP A 232 4.93 30.19 9.08
N GLY A 233 5.53 29.00 9.13
CA GLY A 233 4.86 27.71 8.94
C GLY A 233 4.79 27.22 7.49
N VAL A 234 5.34 27.98 6.53
CA VAL A 234 5.49 27.49 5.15
C VAL A 234 6.71 26.57 5.07
N GLY A 235 6.59 25.46 4.32
CA GLY A 235 7.64 24.47 4.15
C GLY A 235 8.85 25.05 3.42
N CYS A 236 10.03 24.70 3.88
CA CYS A 236 11.31 25.05 3.28
C CYS A 236 12.28 23.87 3.53
N ASP A 237 13.47 23.89 2.95
CA ASP A 237 14.55 22.96 3.28
C ASP A 237 15.73 23.77 3.83
N ASP A 238 16.32 23.34 4.95
CA ASP A 238 17.48 23.99 5.57
C ASP A 238 18.80 23.29 5.25
N ASP A 239 18.80 22.38 4.26
CA ASP A 239 19.92 21.55 3.80
C ASP A 239 20.54 20.69 4.90
N ASN A 240 19.85 20.56 6.04
CA ASN A 240 20.33 19.81 7.17
C ASN A 240 19.55 18.50 7.28
N LEU A 241 20.18 17.41 6.87
CA LEU A 241 19.57 16.08 6.92
C LEU A 241 19.26 15.60 8.35
N CYS A 242 19.72 16.33 9.37
CA CYS A 242 19.42 16.11 10.78
C CYS A 242 18.21 16.85 11.31
N THR A 243 17.48 17.54 10.46
CA THR A 243 16.20 18.16 10.78
C THR A 243 15.06 17.48 9.99
N VAL A 244 13.85 17.60 10.54
CA VAL A 244 12.61 17.13 9.94
C VAL A 244 11.52 18.17 10.14
N GLY A 245 10.61 18.26 9.17
CA GLY A 245 9.51 19.22 9.22
C GLY A 245 10.01 20.66 9.15
N ASP A 246 10.99 20.91 8.28
CA ASP A 246 11.60 22.21 8.05
C ASP A 246 10.54 23.22 7.62
N GLY A 247 10.52 24.33 8.34
CA GLY A 247 9.52 25.37 8.15
C GLY A 247 10.09 26.75 8.41
N CYS A 248 9.54 27.72 7.71
CA CYS A 248 9.91 29.11 7.90
C CYS A 248 9.47 29.57 9.29
N ARG A 249 10.43 30.14 10.03
CA ARG A 249 10.17 30.78 11.31
C ARG A 249 11.06 32.02 11.43
N ASN A 250 10.44 33.19 11.54
CA ASN A 250 11.14 34.48 11.56
C ASN A 250 12.08 34.64 10.35
N GLN A 251 11.59 34.36 9.14
CA GLN A 251 12.37 34.49 7.89
C GLN A 251 13.60 33.56 7.81
N ARG A 252 13.66 32.50 8.64
CA ARG A 252 14.71 31.49 8.61
C ARG A 252 14.10 30.10 8.49
N CYS A 253 14.70 29.25 7.67
CA CYS A 253 14.31 27.85 7.60
C CYS A 253 14.90 27.11 8.81
N THR A 254 14.05 26.40 9.56
CA THR A 254 14.45 25.61 10.72
C THR A 254 13.53 24.39 10.86
N GLY A 255 14.08 23.20 11.10
CA GLY A 255 13.30 22.02 11.48
C GLY A 255 13.52 21.53 12.91
N ALA A 256 12.77 20.48 13.24
CA ALA A 256 12.93 19.75 14.50
C ALA A 256 14.07 18.73 14.38
N ARG A 257 14.83 18.50 15.45
CA ARG A 257 15.94 17.54 15.44
C ARG A 257 15.43 16.13 15.12
N ARG A 258 15.98 15.52 14.07
CA ARG A 258 15.76 14.13 13.68
C ARG A 258 16.38 13.20 14.74
N SER A 259 15.63 12.19 15.18
CA SER A 259 16.17 11.11 16.00
C SER A 259 16.91 10.12 15.10
N CYS A 260 18.14 9.77 15.46
CA CYS A 260 18.95 8.77 14.75
C CYS A 260 19.12 7.49 15.56
N ASP A 261 18.25 7.24 16.55
CA ASP A 261 18.27 6.00 17.32
C ASP A 261 17.82 4.82 16.43
N ASP A 262 18.69 3.84 16.20
CA ASP A 262 18.37 2.63 15.41
C ASP A 262 17.90 1.45 16.26
N GLY A 263 17.73 1.66 17.57
CA GLY A 263 17.31 0.66 18.53
C GLY A 263 18.40 -0.37 18.88
N ARG A 264 19.65 -0.16 18.46
CA ARG A 264 20.78 -1.04 18.82
C ARG A 264 21.66 -0.34 19.85
N ALA A 265 21.82 -0.95 21.02
CA ALA A 265 22.61 -0.36 22.11
C ALA A 265 24.12 -0.15 21.78
N CYS A 266 24.62 -0.71 20.68
CA CYS A 266 26.04 -0.70 20.30
C CYS A 266 26.36 0.12 19.03
N THR A 267 25.48 1.02 18.62
CA THR A 267 25.68 1.95 17.51
C THR A 267 25.83 3.37 18.06
N ASP A 268 26.80 4.11 17.52
CA ASP A 268 26.82 5.56 17.70
C ASP A 268 25.78 6.16 16.77
N ASP A 269 24.65 6.53 17.36
CA ASP A 269 23.47 7.09 16.72
C ASP A 269 23.58 8.62 16.63
N THR A 270 24.68 9.08 16.03
CA THR A 270 24.95 10.50 15.82
C THR A 270 24.39 10.98 14.50
N CYS A 271 23.95 12.23 14.49
CA CYS A 271 23.48 12.86 13.26
C CYS A 271 24.52 13.85 12.73
N ASN A 272 24.89 13.68 11.47
CA ASN A 272 25.75 14.59 10.73
C ASN A 272 24.92 15.40 9.73
N ALA A 273 24.97 16.73 9.81
CA ALA A 273 24.11 17.61 9.02
C ALA A 273 24.20 17.39 7.49
N ALA A 274 25.36 16.96 6.98
CA ALA A 274 25.60 16.76 5.55
C ALA A 274 25.32 15.33 5.05
N SER A 275 25.33 14.33 5.95
CA SER A 275 25.19 12.91 5.58
C SER A 275 24.01 12.21 6.25
N GLY A 276 23.28 12.91 7.12
CA GLY A 276 22.14 12.37 7.86
C GLY A 276 22.56 11.54 9.06
N CYS A 277 21.73 10.55 9.40
CA CYS A 277 22.00 9.65 10.51
C CYS A 277 23.18 8.75 10.21
N ILE A 278 24.14 8.72 11.12
CA ILE A 278 25.27 7.79 11.13
C ILE A 278 24.97 6.80 12.25
N HIS A 279 25.11 5.52 11.95
CA HIS A 279 24.94 4.42 12.91
C HIS A 279 26.23 3.60 12.91
N ALA A 280 27.30 4.21 13.43
CA ALA A 280 28.62 3.59 13.39
C ALA A 280 28.74 2.58 14.55
N PRO A 281 29.15 1.31 14.30
CA PRO A 281 29.31 0.34 15.37
C PRO A 281 30.42 0.81 16.32
N THR A 282 30.03 1.20 17.53
CA THR A 282 30.99 1.55 18.59
C THR A 282 31.27 0.28 19.37
N ARG A 283 32.55 -0.07 19.47
CA ARG A 283 33.04 -1.35 20.00
C ARG A 283 32.38 -1.68 21.35
N CYS A 284 31.53 -2.69 21.36
CA CYS A 284 30.98 -3.29 22.58
C CYS A 284 32.11 -3.96 23.35
N ASN A 285 32.75 -3.26 24.29
CA ASN A 285 33.40 -3.93 25.41
C ASN A 285 32.31 -4.24 26.43
N CYS A 286 32.02 -5.52 26.66
CA CYS A 286 31.16 -5.95 27.75
C CYS A 286 32.01 -6.47 28.91
N GLU A 287 31.51 -6.34 30.15
CA GLU A 287 32.16 -6.94 31.32
C GLU A 287 31.32 -8.09 31.90
N ARG A 288 30.00 -8.06 31.68
CA ARG A 288 29.04 -9.08 32.12
C ARG A 288 27.96 -9.30 31.06
N ASP A 289 27.33 -10.45 31.10
CA ASP A 289 26.25 -10.85 30.17
C ASP A 289 25.09 -9.83 30.10
N ALA A 290 24.77 -9.18 31.24
CA ALA A 290 23.72 -8.16 31.30
C ALA A 290 24.03 -6.92 30.46
N ASP A 291 25.31 -6.64 30.19
CA ASP A 291 25.73 -5.51 29.35
C ASP A 291 25.51 -5.81 27.86
N CYS A 292 25.18 -7.07 27.51
CA CYS A 292 24.91 -7.54 26.15
C CYS A 292 23.42 -7.73 25.83
N ASN A 293 22.53 -7.38 26.77
CA ASN A 293 21.09 -7.57 26.59
C ASN A 293 20.58 -6.77 25.38
N ASP A 294 20.13 -7.46 24.34
CA ASP A 294 19.61 -6.87 23.11
C ASP A 294 18.08 -6.75 23.09
N GLU A 295 17.45 -6.93 24.26
CA GLU A 295 16.00 -6.97 24.48
C GLU A 295 15.27 -8.01 23.62
N ASN A 296 15.99 -8.94 22.98
CA ASN A 296 15.40 -10.03 22.24
C ASN A 296 15.30 -11.30 23.13
N PRO A 297 14.09 -11.65 23.61
CA PRO A 297 13.90 -12.83 24.46
C PRO A 297 14.14 -14.18 23.75
N CYS A 298 14.43 -14.16 22.43
CA CYS A 298 14.82 -15.34 21.66
C CYS A 298 16.33 -15.49 21.48
N THR A 299 17.13 -14.64 22.11
CA THR A 299 18.58 -14.76 22.20
C THR A 299 19.01 -14.91 23.65
N ALA A 300 20.05 -15.70 23.85
CA ALA A 300 20.80 -15.76 25.09
C ALA A 300 22.06 -14.91 24.90
N ASP A 301 22.13 -13.83 25.67
CA ASP A 301 23.19 -12.84 25.54
C ASP A 301 24.31 -13.17 26.52
N ALA A 302 25.53 -13.29 25.99
CA ALA A 302 26.70 -13.66 26.78
C ALA A 302 27.88 -12.74 26.45
N CYS A 303 28.58 -12.29 27.47
CA CYS A 303 29.83 -11.57 27.33
C CYS A 303 31.00 -12.54 27.37
N THR A 304 31.63 -12.78 26.21
CA THR A 304 32.80 -13.67 26.11
C THR A 304 34.01 -12.89 25.63
N GLY A 305 35.03 -12.77 26.48
CA GLY A 305 36.29 -12.10 26.12
C GLY A 305 36.13 -10.62 25.79
N GLY A 306 35.21 -9.93 26.47
CA GLY A 306 34.89 -8.53 26.20
C GLY A 306 34.02 -8.29 24.98
N THR A 307 33.53 -9.35 24.32
CA THR A 307 32.66 -9.27 23.14
C THR A 307 31.30 -9.89 23.43
N CYS A 308 30.23 -9.21 23.03
CA CYS A 308 28.87 -9.76 23.14
C CYS A 308 28.61 -10.84 22.10
N ILE A 309 28.07 -11.98 22.55
CA ILE A 309 27.64 -13.11 21.74
C ILE A 309 26.16 -13.37 22.05
N ASN A 310 25.31 -13.19 21.05
CA ASN A 310 23.87 -13.43 21.18
C ASN A 310 23.54 -14.74 20.47
N THR A 311 23.18 -15.76 21.24
CA THR A 311 22.93 -17.12 20.72
C THR A 311 21.44 -17.37 20.63
N SER A 312 20.93 -17.75 19.46
CA SER A 312 19.50 -18.06 19.30
C SER A 312 19.07 -19.21 20.23
N ILE A 313 17.98 -18.97 20.96
CA ILE A 313 17.32 -19.96 21.79
C ILE A 313 16.49 -20.90 20.88
N ALA A 314 16.26 -22.13 21.34
CA ALA A 314 15.57 -23.17 20.59
C ALA A 314 14.18 -22.73 20.08
N ASP A 315 13.87 -23.12 18.84
CA ASP A 315 12.57 -22.86 18.23
C ASP A 315 11.42 -23.46 19.07
N GLY A 316 10.31 -22.72 19.14
CA GLY A 316 9.15 -23.07 19.98
C GLY A 316 9.25 -22.61 21.43
N THR A 317 10.37 -22.02 21.85
CA THR A 317 10.49 -21.39 23.18
C THR A 317 9.56 -20.17 23.27
N SER A 318 8.80 -20.06 24.35
CA SER A 318 7.92 -18.91 24.60
C SER A 318 8.75 -17.65 24.84
N CYS A 319 8.58 -16.64 23.99
CA CYS A 319 9.38 -15.41 24.02
C CYS A 319 8.58 -14.15 24.37
N GLY A 320 7.28 -14.30 24.62
CA GLY A 320 6.42 -13.20 25.02
C GLY A 320 5.36 -13.63 26.01
N SER A 321 4.37 -12.78 26.23
CA SER A 321 3.26 -13.14 27.11
C SER A 321 2.55 -14.36 26.53
N ARG A 322 2.18 -15.32 27.40
CA ARG A 322 1.28 -16.43 27.01
C ARG A 322 -0.15 -15.94 26.80
N ASP A 323 -0.32 -14.68 26.39
CA ASP A 323 -1.60 -14.06 26.20
C ASP A 323 -2.19 -14.54 24.88
N THR A 324 -3.14 -15.46 25.01
CA THR A 324 -3.97 -15.96 23.91
C THR A 324 -4.66 -14.84 23.12
N CYS A 325 -4.69 -13.61 23.62
CA CYS A 325 -5.29 -12.44 22.99
C CYS A 325 -4.40 -11.65 22.06
N THR A 326 -3.09 -11.69 22.24
CA THR A 326 -2.12 -11.07 21.33
C THR A 326 -1.44 -12.10 20.42
N GLY A 327 -1.73 -13.39 20.66
CA GLY A 327 -1.15 -14.55 19.99
C GLY A 327 -0.09 -15.20 20.87
N VAL A 328 0.15 -16.51 20.73
CA VAL A 328 1.32 -17.13 21.37
C VAL A 328 2.56 -16.64 20.64
N GLN A 329 3.48 -16.02 21.37
CA GLN A 329 4.77 -15.58 20.84
C GLN A 329 5.80 -16.68 21.08
N MET A 330 6.38 -17.18 19.99
CA MET A 330 7.39 -18.26 20.03
C MET A 330 8.64 -17.85 19.25
N CYS A 331 9.79 -18.32 19.71
CA CYS A 331 11.03 -18.21 18.97
C CYS A 331 10.98 -19.07 17.72
N VAL A 332 11.29 -18.47 16.58
CA VAL A 332 11.56 -19.16 15.31
C VAL A 332 12.76 -18.48 14.69
N LEU A 333 13.83 -19.24 14.46
CA LEU A 333 15.10 -18.75 13.90
C LEU A 333 15.66 -17.54 14.66
N GLY A 334 15.60 -17.57 16.00
CA GLY A 334 16.10 -16.48 16.86
C GLY A 334 15.25 -15.22 16.88
N GLN A 335 14.07 -15.22 16.23
CA GLN A 335 13.11 -14.12 16.28
C GLN A 335 11.84 -14.48 17.03
N CYS A 336 11.32 -13.54 17.81
CA CYS A 336 10.06 -13.71 18.51
C CYS A 336 8.87 -13.46 17.56
N VAL A 337 8.32 -14.53 16.98
CA VAL A 337 7.22 -14.45 16.01
C VAL A 337 5.88 -14.77 16.65
N ARG A 338 4.80 -14.17 16.12
CA ARG A 338 3.42 -14.48 16.54
C ARG A 338 2.90 -15.69 15.75
N SER A 339 2.49 -16.75 16.44
CA SER A 339 1.79 -17.85 15.79
C SER A 339 0.35 -17.43 15.43
N ALA A 340 -0.08 -17.69 14.19
CA ALA A 340 -1.38 -17.26 13.68
C ALA A 340 -2.59 -17.99 14.29
N ALA A 341 -3.67 -17.21 14.45
CA ALA A 341 -5.03 -17.51 14.87
C ALA A 341 -5.23 -18.01 16.32
N ALA A 342 -5.52 -17.04 17.19
CA ALA A 342 -6.31 -17.26 18.40
C ALA A 342 -7.49 -18.20 18.06
N GLY A 343 -7.67 -19.28 18.83
CA GLY A 343 -8.70 -20.28 18.57
C GLY A 343 -10.09 -19.62 18.46
N CYS A 344 -11.07 -20.28 17.85
CA CYS A 344 -12.35 -19.65 17.52
C CYS A 344 -13.03 -18.89 18.69
N PHE A 345 -12.90 -19.41 19.92
CA PHE A 345 -13.43 -18.76 21.13
C PHE A 345 -12.56 -17.60 21.64
N ASP A 346 -11.28 -17.59 21.30
CA ASP A 346 -10.29 -16.68 21.87
C ASP A 346 -10.51 -15.26 21.37
N ARG A 347 -10.88 -15.03 20.10
CA ARG A 347 -11.25 -13.69 19.61
C ARG A 347 -12.30 -13.00 20.48
N VAL A 348 -13.36 -13.71 20.85
CA VAL A 348 -14.43 -13.17 21.72
C VAL A 348 -13.95 -13.02 23.17
N ARG A 349 -13.18 -13.99 23.69
CA ARG A 349 -12.59 -13.90 25.03
C ARG A 349 -11.65 -12.70 25.17
N CYS A 350 -11.01 -12.30 24.09
CA CYS A 350 -10.06 -11.19 24.09
C CYS A 350 -10.75 -9.84 24.04
N ALA A 351 -11.84 -9.73 23.27
CA ALA A 351 -12.74 -8.59 23.41
C ALA A 351 -13.33 -8.49 24.84
N CYS A 352 -13.54 -9.62 25.52
CA CYS A 352 -13.97 -9.66 26.91
C CYS A 352 -12.86 -9.31 27.92
N ALA A 353 -11.61 -9.68 27.65
CA ALA A 353 -10.47 -9.44 28.52
C ALA A 353 -10.10 -7.95 28.62
N ALA A 354 -10.34 -7.19 27.54
CA ALA A 354 -10.25 -5.73 27.55
C ALA A 354 -11.18 -5.08 28.60
N GLY A 355 -12.23 -5.78 29.02
CA GLY A 355 -13.17 -5.31 30.03
C GLY A 355 -14.00 -4.11 29.54
N LEU A 356 -14.68 -3.46 30.49
CA LEU A 356 -15.34 -2.17 30.25
C LEU A 356 -14.69 -1.15 31.17
N ALA A 357 -13.93 -0.24 30.57
CA ALA A 357 -13.27 0.86 31.28
C ALA A 357 -13.71 2.19 30.70
N CYS A 358 -13.75 3.20 31.56
CA CYS A 358 -13.91 4.59 31.17
C CYS A 358 -12.96 5.44 32.02
N ASP A 359 -12.27 6.37 31.38
CA ASP A 359 -11.31 7.25 32.04
C ASP A 359 -12.02 8.23 32.99
N ASP A 360 -13.29 8.55 32.71
CA ASP A 360 -14.10 9.52 33.46
C ASP A 360 -14.90 8.92 34.63
N GLY A 361 -14.67 7.65 34.99
CA GLY A 361 -15.29 7.02 36.16
C GLY A 361 -15.97 5.66 35.93
N PRO A 362 -16.65 5.11 36.95
CA PRO A 362 -17.12 3.73 36.94
C PRO A 362 -18.27 3.51 35.96
N VAL A 363 -18.20 2.41 35.22
CA VAL A 363 -19.24 2.02 34.26
C VAL A 363 -20.49 1.54 35.02
N PRO A 364 -21.69 2.04 34.69
CA PRO A 364 -22.93 1.63 35.34
C PRO A 364 -23.17 0.11 35.29
N GLY A 365 -23.60 -0.46 36.41
CA GLY A 365 -23.89 -1.90 36.55
C GLY A 365 -24.93 -2.44 35.56
N ALA A 366 -25.79 -1.58 35.01
CA ALA A 366 -26.74 -1.93 33.96
C ALA A 366 -26.06 -2.32 32.63
N ILE A 367 -24.79 -1.92 32.43
CA ILE A 367 -23.97 -2.23 31.26
C ILE A 367 -23.01 -3.37 31.59
N THR A 368 -22.32 -3.31 32.74
CA THR A 368 -21.29 -4.30 33.10
C THR A 368 -21.88 -5.69 33.35
N LYS A 369 -23.01 -5.80 34.07
CA LYS A 369 -23.64 -7.09 34.37
C LYS A 369 -23.97 -7.92 33.13
N PRO A 370 -24.72 -7.41 32.12
CA PRO A 370 -24.99 -8.20 30.91
C PRO A 370 -23.71 -8.49 30.12
N PHE A 371 -22.74 -7.57 30.07
CA PHE A 371 -21.48 -7.81 29.38
C PHE A 371 -20.68 -8.96 30.01
N GLU A 372 -20.46 -8.93 31.32
CA GLU A 372 -19.77 -9.98 32.08
C GLU A 372 -20.48 -11.33 31.96
N GLN A 373 -21.81 -11.36 32.05
CA GLN A 373 -22.59 -12.57 31.84
C GLN A 373 -22.38 -13.15 30.42
N GLY A 374 -22.29 -12.29 29.40
CA GLY A 374 -21.97 -12.69 28.04
C GLY A 374 -20.58 -13.32 27.95
N CYS A 375 -19.57 -12.67 28.52
CA CYS A 375 -18.19 -13.16 28.56
C CYS A 375 -18.04 -14.50 29.30
N ASN A 376 -18.73 -14.67 30.42
CA ASN A 376 -18.75 -15.92 31.17
C ASN A 376 -19.40 -17.07 30.37
N LEU A 377 -20.45 -16.78 29.59
CA LEU A 377 -21.05 -17.76 28.69
C LEU A 377 -20.10 -18.21 27.59
N ILE A 378 -19.32 -17.29 27.01
CA ILE A 378 -18.30 -17.62 26.00
C ILE A 378 -17.21 -18.52 26.58
N THR A 379 -16.71 -18.19 27.77
CA THR A 379 -15.72 -19.02 28.49
C THR A 379 -16.26 -20.42 28.76
N THR A 380 -17.51 -20.51 29.21
CA THR A 380 -18.16 -21.81 29.45
C THR A 380 -18.40 -22.56 28.14
N ALA A 381 -18.80 -21.87 27.07
CA ALA A 381 -19.01 -22.47 25.76
C ALA A 381 -17.72 -23.09 25.20
N LYS A 382 -16.56 -22.47 25.42
CA LYS A 382 -15.25 -23.05 25.07
C LYS A 382 -15.02 -24.38 25.79
N SER A 383 -15.23 -24.41 27.11
CA SER A 383 -15.05 -25.65 27.90
C SER A 383 -16.00 -26.78 27.45
N VAL A 384 -17.26 -26.45 27.15
CA VAL A 384 -18.25 -27.40 26.64
C VAL A 384 -17.87 -27.89 25.25
N ALA A 385 -17.34 -27.01 24.39
CA ALA A 385 -16.89 -27.39 23.06
C ALA A 385 -15.65 -28.29 23.12
N ALA A 386 -14.74 -28.11 24.08
CA ALA A 386 -13.53 -28.91 24.24
C ALA A 386 -13.76 -30.30 24.88
N GLU A 387 -14.88 -30.52 25.59
CA GLU A 387 -15.19 -31.79 26.27
C GLU A 387 -15.28 -32.97 25.28
N SER A 388 -14.52 -34.05 25.50
CA SER A 388 -14.47 -35.22 24.61
C SER A 388 -15.49 -36.33 24.95
N THR A 389 -16.14 -36.25 26.12
CA THR A 389 -17.05 -37.29 26.64
C THR A 389 -18.38 -37.39 25.87
N ARG A 390 -18.74 -36.35 25.11
CA ARG A 390 -20.02 -36.24 24.37
C ARG A 390 -19.77 -36.19 22.87
N SER A 391 -20.75 -36.65 22.10
CA SER A 391 -20.69 -36.57 20.64
C SER A 391 -20.48 -35.13 20.15
N LYS A 392 -19.68 -34.96 19.08
CA LYS A 392 -19.36 -33.65 18.46
C LYS A 392 -20.62 -32.80 18.24
N LYS A 393 -21.68 -33.42 17.72
CA LYS A 393 -22.99 -32.77 17.48
C LYS A 393 -23.61 -32.19 18.76
N LYS A 394 -23.57 -32.93 19.88
CA LYS A 394 -24.18 -32.52 21.15
C LYS A 394 -23.37 -31.42 21.84
N ARG A 395 -22.03 -31.53 21.86
CA ARG A 395 -21.14 -30.51 22.46
C ARG A 395 -21.13 -29.20 21.68
N VAL A 396 -20.99 -29.25 20.36
CA VAL A 396 -21.02 -28.07 19.48
C VAL A 396 -22.40 -27.41 19.49
N GLY A 397 -23.48 -28.19 19.47
CA GLY A 397 -24.85 -27.66 19.56
C GLY A 397 -25.11 -26.92 20.88
N LYS A 398 -24.65 -27.46 22.01
CA LYS A 398 -24.77 -26.81 23.33
C LYS A 398 -23.93 -25.53 23.38
N ALA A 399 -22.67 -25.58 22.91
CA ALA A 399 -21.80 -24.42 22.84
C ALA A 399 -22.39 -23.30 21.95
N LYS A 400 -22.95 -23.64 20.79
CA LYS A 400 -23.63 -22.68 19.89
C LYS A 400 -24.80 -21.97 20.57
N GLY A 401 -25.61 -22.71 21.33
CA GLY A 401 -26.70 -22.11 22.11
C GLY A 401 -26.20 -21.13 23.18
N MET A 402 -25.06 -21.42 23.81
CA MET A 402 -24.44 -20.52 24.79
C MET A 402 -23.85 -19.26 24.13
N VAL A 403 -23.20 -19.40 22.98
CA VAL A 403 -22.69 -18.28 22.16
C VAL A 403 -23.84 -17.36 21.71
N GLY A 404 -24.97 -17.93 21.27
CA GLY A 404 -26.16 -17.15 20.90
C GLY A 404 -26.73 -16.35 22.08
N ARG A 405 -26.78 -16.95 23.28
CA ARG A 405 -27.19 -16.26 24.52
C ARG A 405 -26.20 -15.14 24.90
N ALA A 406 -24.91 -15.35 24.71
CA ALA A 406 -23.89 -14.32 24.92
C ALA A 406 -24.09 -13.12 23.98
N GLY A 407 -24.36 -13.36 22.69
CA GLY A 407 -24.68 -12.30 21.73
C GLY A 407 -25.92 -11.48 22.09
N ALA A 408 -26.94 -12.11 22.67
CA ALA A 408 -28.12 -11.41 23.18
C ALA A 408 -27.80 -10.52 24.39
N LEU A 409 -26.91 -10.98 25.28
CA LEU A 409 -26.44 -10.21 26.44
C LEU A 409 -25.58 -9.01 26.01
N PHE A 410 -24.67 -9.17 25.05
CA PHE A 410 -23.93 -8.04 24.49
C PHE A 410 -24.85 -7.01 23.82
N THR A 411 -25.91 -7.48 23.17
CA THR A 411 -26.94 -6.59 22.62
C THR A 411 -27.68 -5.81 23.71
N ALA A 412 -27.99 -6.46 24.85
CA ALA A 412 -28.59 -5.79 26.00
C ALA A 412 -27.64 -4.76 26.62
N ALA A 413 -26.36 -5.10 26.79
CA ALA A 413 -25.32 -4.19 27.27
C ALA A 413 -25.20 -2.95 26.37
N GLY A 414 -25.19 -3.13 25.05
CA GLY A 414 -25.10 -2.01 24.10
C GLY A 414 -26.32 -1.09 24.13
N LYS A 415 -27.53 -1.66 24.30
CA LYS A 415 -28.76 -0.86 24.52
C LYS A 415 -28.69 -0.08 25.83
N ALA A 416 -28.19 -0.69 26.90
CA ALA A 416 -27.99 -0.01 28.18
C ALA A 416 -26.97 1.14 28.04
N ALA A 417 -25.85 0.92 27.35
CA ALA A 417 -24.85 1.94 27.09
C ALA A 417 -25.44 3.15 26.35
N ARG A 418 -26.20 2.94 25.28
CA ARG A 418 -26.89 4.03 24.54
C ARG A 418 -27.88 4.81 25.40
N LYS A 419 -28.58 4.14 26.32
CA LYS A 419 -29.52 4.79 27.25
C LYS A 419 -28.77 5.62 28.30
N GLN A 420 -27.66 5.11 28.81
CA GLN A 420 -26.84 5.78 29.83
C GLN A 420 -26.00 6.92 29.24
N ALA A 421 -25.60 6.84 27.96
CA ALA A 421 -24.89 7.89 27.23
C ALA A 421 -25.63 9.22 27.22
N ARG A 422 -26.97 9.20 27.31
CA ARG A 422 -27.81 10.40 27.33
C ARG A 422 -27.99 11.02 28.72
N ARG A 423 -27.50 10.37 29.79
CA ARG A 423 -27.83 10.73 31.18
C ARG A 423 -26.63 10.80 32.11
N HIS A 424 -25.66 9.90 31.95
CA HIS A 424 -24.66 9.61 32.99
C HIS A 424 -23.24 9.32 32.46
N LEU A 425 -23.03 9.20 31.15
CA LEU A 425 -21.69 8.92 30.58
C LEU A 425 -21.21 10.12 29.77
N SER A 426 -19.90 10.39 29.82
CA SER A 426 -19.26 11.33 28.90
C SER A 426 -19.36 10.81 27.45
N PRO A 427 -19.28 11.70 26.45
CA PRO A 427 -19.28 11.29 25.04
C PRO A 427 -18.13 10.31 24.71
N GLY A 428 -16.95 10.52 25.29
CA GLY A 428 -15.77 9.65 25.10
C GLY A 428 -15.97 8.26 25.70
N CYS A 429 -16.43 8.18 26.96
CA CYS A 429 -16.76 6.92 27.61
C CYS A 429 -17.89 6.17 26.88
N ALA A 430 -18.93 6.87 26.43
CA ALA A 430 -20.02 6.27 25.66
C ALA A 430 -19.54 5.67 24.33
N ALA A 431 -18.62 6.34 23.63
CA ALA A 431 -18.03 5.85 22.39
C ALA A 431 -17.15 4.61 22.63
N SER A 432 -16.26 4.65 23.62
CA SER A 432 -15.37 3.52 23.97
C SER A 432 -16.17 2.26 24.36
N LEU A 433 -17.18 2.42 25.21
CA LEU A 433 -18.07 1.32 25.60
C LEU A 433 -18.87 0.78 24.40
N ALA A 434 -19.37 1.66 23.53
CA ALA A 434 -20.11 1.24 22.35
C ALA A 434 -19.24 0.42 21.39
N THR A 435 -18.00 0.84 21.16
CA THR A 435 -17.02 0.12 20.32
C THR A 435 -16.73 -1.25 20.90
N THR A 436 -16.36 -1.33 22.18
CA THR A 436 -15.99 -2.59 22.85
C THR A 436 -17.14 -3.60 22.85
N ILE A 437 -18.35 -3.16 23.21
CA ILE A 437 -19.54 -4.03 23.26
C ILE A 437 -19.96 -4.48 21.85
N THR A 438 -19.86 -3.59 20.86
CA THR A 438 -20.21 -3.93 19.46
C THR A 438 -19.22 -4.93 18.88
N ASN A 439 -17.92 -4.76 19.15
CA ASN A 439 -16.90 -5.71 18.74
C ASN A 439 -17.12 -7.10 19.35
N ALA A 440 -17.31 -7.18 20.68
CA ALA A 440 -17.60 -8.44 21.37
C ALA A 440 -18.85 -9.14 20.82
N LYS A 441 -19.88 -8.36 20.48
CA LYS A 441 -21.11 -8.87 19.84
C LYS A 441 -20.82 -9.44 18.45
N HIS A 442 -20.12 -8.71 17.59
CA HIS A 442 -19.83 -9.13 16.22
C HIS A 442 -19.04 -10.44 16.22
N LEU A 443 -17.98 -10.50 17.01
CA LEU A 443 -17.15 -11.69 17.17
C LEU A 443 -17.97 -12.88 17.70
N ALA A 444 -18.91 -12.67 18.62
CA ALA A 444 -19.78 -13.73 19.11
C ALA A 444 -20.76 -14.23 18.02
N GLN A 445 -21.23 -13.36 17.14
CA GLN A 445 -22.10 -13.74 16.02
C GLN A 445 -21.33 -14.57 14.98
N GLU A 446 -20.13 -14.12 14.60
CA GLU A 446 -19.22 -14.87 13.72
C GLU A 446 -18.82 -16.23 14.32
N LEU A 447 -18.54 -16.27 15.62
CA LEU A 447 -18.28 -17.52 16.31
C LEU A 447 -19.47 -18.47 16.20
N GLY A 448 -20.70 -17.96 16.37
CA GLY A 448 -21.92 -18.76 16.26
C GLY A 448 -22.16 -19.37 14.88
N THR A 449 -21.76 -18.69 13.81
CA THR A 449 -21.85 -19.19 12.43
C THR A 449 -20.74 -20.20 12.13
N ASN A 450 -19.51 -19.91 12.55
CA ASN A 450 -18.32 -20.69 12.20
C ASN A 450 -18.03 -21.87 13.16
N LEU A 451 -18.71 -21.94 14.31
CA LEU A 451 -18.49 -22.96 15.33
C LEU A 451 -18.43 -24.42 14.83
N PRO A 452 -19.24 -24.86 13.83
CA PRO A 452 -19.17 -26.23 13.32
C PRO A 452 -17.84 -26.58 12.62
N GLY A 453 -17.15 -25.58 12.05
CA GLY A 453 -15.85 -25.71 11.39
C GLY A 453 -14.66 -25.46 12.32
N CYS A 454 -14.91 -25.04 13.56
CA CYS A 454 -13.88 -24.77 14.54
C CYS A 454 -13.36 -26.04 15.20
N THR A 455 -12.03 -26.22 15.20
CA THR A 455 -11.35 -27.02 16.21
C THR A 455 -11.37 -26.24 17.54
N PRO A 456 -11.96 -26.79 18.62
CA PRO A 456 -12.09 -26.09 19.90
C PRO A 456 -10.74 -25.81 20.58
#